data_AF-A0AAD4HVG6-F1
#
_entry.id   AF-A0AAD4HVG6-F1
#
_cell.length_a   1.000
_cell.length_b   1.000
_cell.length_c   1.000
_cell.angle_alpha   90.00
_cell.angle_beta   90.00
_cell.angle_gamma   90.00
#
_symmetry.space_group_name_H-M   'P 1'
#
loop_
_entity.id
_entity.type
_entity.pdbx_description
1 polymer ?
#
loop_
_entity_poly.entity_id
_entity_poly.type
_entity_poly.pdbx_seq_one_letter_code
_entity_poly.pdbx_strand_id
1 'polypeptide(L)'
;MKTFTSSVILLASLATASPMRHANRRSAGPYDITNFSASKVHLSGYCNYAFDVSAPGLSAPAHCTAYLDAGFSGATWLAYVYEGAGNCDNAAVTWTFYQPTTEGSGATFNVTVNGVKGTYAVPAGDITVSLNSEPNPFDNDVAYTGPKAFQITDFEA
;
A
#
# COMPACT_ATOMS: atom_id res chain seq x y z
N MET A 1 6.17 69.34 28.70
CA MET A 1 5.91 67.89 28.89
C MET A 1 5.19 67.39 27.64
N LYS A 2 5.89 66.59 26.81
CA LYS A 2 5.69 65.14 26.57
C LYS A 2 4.46 64.85 25.68
N THR A 3 4.62 64.72 24.35
CA THR A 3 4.84 63.48 23.54
C THR A 3 3.61 62.55 23.51
N PHE A 4 3.18 61.81 22.47
CA PHE A 4 3.81 61.21 21.28
C PHE A 4 2.73 60.96 20.18
N THR A 5 3.13 61.08 18.92
CA THR A 5 2.49 60.50 17.73
C THR A 5 2.74 58.99 17.68
N SER A 6 1.79 58.19 17.17
CA SER A 6 2.04 56.81 16.75
C SER A 6 1.13 56.42 15.59
N SER A 7 1.69 56.40 14.39
CA SER A 7 1.13 55.73 13.22
C SER A 7 1.77 54.35 13.12
N VAL A 8 0.95 53.30 13.15
CA VAL A 8 1.39 51.91 12.98
C VAL A 8 1.54 51.65 11.48
N ILE A 9 2.78 51.37 11.03
CA ILE A 9 3.07 50.93 9.67
C ILE A 9 2.93 49.40 9.63
N LEU A 10 1.95 48.90 8.89
CA LEU A 10 1.82 47.48 8.53
C LEU A 10 2.76 47.16 7.37
N LEU A 11 3.87 46.47 7.67
CA LEU A 11 4.75 45.86 6.67
C LEU A 11 4.25 44.44 6.38
N ALA A 12 3.51 44.27 5.29
CA ALA A 12 3.19 42.95 4.74
C ALA A 12 4.43 42.41 4.00
N SER A 13 5.10 41.43 4.60
CA SER A 13 6.18 40.68 3.96
C SER A 13 5.58 39.71 2.94
N LEU A 14 5.68 40.03 1.65
CA LEU A 14 5.46 39.05 0.58
C LEU A 14 6.61 38.03 0.62
N ALA A 15 6.35 36.87 1.22
CA ALA A 15 7.22 35.71 1.05
C ALA A 15 7.13 35.25 -0.41
N THR A 16 8.20 35.46 -1.18
CA THR A 16 8.37 34.85 -2.49
C THR A 16 8.59 33.34 -2.29
N ALA A 17 7.50 32.59 -2.28
CA ALA A 17 7.54 31.14 -2.40
C ALA A 17 8.21 30.81 -3.73
N SER A 18 9.47 30.37 -3.68
CA SER A 18 10.16 29.81 -4.84
C SER A 18 9.56 28.42 -5.10
N PRO A 19 8.94 28.14 -6.26
CA PRO A 19 8.64 26.76 -6.63
C PRO A 19 9.97 26.13 -7.11
N MET A 20 10.69 25.53 -6.17
CA MET A 20 11.83 24.65 -6.40
C MET A 20 11.47 23.32 -5.71
N ARG A 21 11.42 22.15 -6.34
CA ARG A 21 12.00 21.67 -7.60
C ARG A 21 11.16 20.50 -8.14
N HIS A 22 10.84 20.53 -9.43
CA HIS A 22 10.48 19.35 -10.25
C HIS A 22 11.71 18.46 -10.52
N ALA A 23 12.51 18.15 -9.49
CA ALA A 23 13.73 17.36 -9.63
C ALA A 23 13.73 16.24 -8.58
N ASN A 24 12.98 15.16 -8.83
CA ASN A 24 13.37 13.81 -8.38
C ASN A 24 12.48 12.63 -8.82
N ARG A 25 11.41 12.82 -9.62
CA ARG A 25 10.54 11.69 -9.99
C ARG A 25 11.24 10.55 -10.76
N ARG A 26 12.41 10.81 -11.39
CA ARG A 26 13.18 9.78 -12.13
C ARG A 26 13.99 8.84 -11.24
N SER A 27 14.15 9.10 -9.94
CA SER A 27 14.87 8.21 -9.02
C SER A 27 13.94 7.38 -8.12
N ALA A 28 12.63 7.58 -8.24
CA ALA A 28 11.63 6.94 -7.38
C ALA A 28 11.28 5.51 -7.80
N GLY A 29 11.58 5.08 -9.03
CA GLY A 29 11.20 3.76 -9.53
C GLY A 29 11.77 3.44 -10.92
N PRO A 30 11.27 2.39 -11.59
CA PRO A 30 10.16 1.53 -11.17
C PRO A 30 10.51 0.64 -9.97
N TYR A 31 9.50 0.14 -9.24
CA TYR A 31 9.69 -1.01 -8.34
C TYR A 31 9.22 -2.27 -9.05
N ASP A 32 10.10 -3.25 -9.18
CA ASP A 32 9.79 -4.56 -9.73
C ASP A 32 9.32 -5.47 -8.59
N ILE A 33 8.07 -5.92 -8.66
CA ILE A 33 7.50 -6.89 -7.73
C ILE A 33 7.53 -8.25 -8.41
N THR A 34 8.04 -9.27 -7.70
CA THR A 34 8.07 -10.65 -8.19
C THR A 34 7.58 -11.62 -7.13
N ASN A 35 7.17 -12.81 -7.56
CA ASN A 35 6.67 -13.88 -6.70
C ASN A 35 5.49 -13.46 -5.81
N PHE A 36 4.69 -12.47 -6.24
CA PHE A 36 3.59 -11.95 -5.44
C PHE A 36 2.53 -13.02 -5.19
N SER A 37 2.17 -13.16 -3.92
CA SER A 37 1.10 -14.02 -3.43
C SER A 37 0.41 -13.37 -2.25
N ALA A 38 -0.91 -13.49 -2.23
CA ALA A 38 -1.76 -13.10 -1.12
C ALA A 38 -2.87 -14.13 -1.01
N SER A 39 -3.08 -14.69 0.18
CA SER A 39 -4.16 -15.66 0.40
C SER A 39 -4.68 -15.65 1.83
N LYS A 40 -5.93 -16.05 1.98
CA LYS A 40 -6.57 -16.35 3.26
C LYS A 40 -7.29 -17.68 3.13
N VAL A 41 -6.86 -18.65 3.91
CA VAL A 41 -7.52 -19.96 4.00
C VAL A 41 -8.70 -19.84 4.96
N HIS A 42 -9.78 -20.55 4.66
CA HIS A 42 -10.93 -20.73 5.52
C HIS A 42 -10.50 -21.19 6.93
N LEU A 43 -11.17 -20.64 7.96
CA LEU A 43 -10.87 -20.80 9.40
C LEU A 43 -9.48 -20.31 9.86
N SER A 44 -8.63 -19.82 8.95
CA SER A 44 -7.42 -19.10 9.35
C SER A 44 -7.82 -17.73 9.89
N GLY A 45 -7.40 -17.43 11.11
CA GLY A 45 -7.39 -16.05 11.60
C GLY A 45 -6.43 -15.14 10.82
N TYR A 46 -5.64 -15.71 9.91
CA TYR A 46 -4.50 -15.03 9.31
C TYR A 46 -4.52 -15.02 7.78
N CYS A 47 -4.06 -13.90 7.22
CA CYS A 47 -3.70 -13.75 5.82
C CYS A 47 -2.20 -13.99 5.62
N ASN A 48 -1.86 -14.70 4.54
CA ASN A 48 -0.49 -14.92 4.10
C ASN A 48 -0.15 -14.00 2.95
N TYR A 49 1.03 -13.39 3.00
CA TYR A 49 1.60 -12.61 1.91
C TYR A 49 3.06 -12.99 1.70
N ALA A 50 3.48 -13.08 0.44
CA ALA A 50 4.88 -13.22 0.07
C ALA A 50 5.15 -12.57 -1.28
N PHE A 51 6.26 -11.84 -1.38
CA PHE A 51 6.77 -11.25 -2.63
C PHE A 51 8.22 -10.79 -2.45
N ASP A 52 8.90 -10.51 -3.56
CA ASP A 52 10.18 -9.81 -3.58
C ASP A 52 10.00 -8.44 -4.23
N VAL A 53 10.78 -7.45 -3.79
CA VAL A 53 10.83 -6.13 -4.43
C VAL A 53 12.26 -5.75 -4.80
N SER A 54 12.46 -5.35 -6.06
CA SER A 54 13.65 -4.65 -6.51
C SER A 54 13.31 -3.20 -6.83
N ALA A 55 14.15 -2.27 -6.39
CA ALA A 55 13.88 -0.84 -6.52
C ALA A 55 15.18 -0.03 -6.56
N PRO A 56 15.20 1.15 -7.21
CA PRO A 56 16.28 2.11 -7.07
C PRO A 56 16.56 2.41 -5.59
N GLY A 57 17.84 2.38 -5.19
CA GLY A 57 18.26 2.61 -3.82
C GLY A 57 18.29 1.37 -2.92
N LEU A 58 17.92 0.19 -3.43
CA LEU A 58 18.22 -1.09 -2.79
C LEU A 58 19.51 -1.69 -3.38
N SER A 59 20.34 -2.29 -2.53
CA SER A 59 21.57 -2.99 -2.95
C SER A 59 21.30 -4.40 -3.47
N ALA A 60 20.15 -4.99 -3.13
CA ALA A 60 19.65 -6.29 -3.55
C ALA A 60 18.11 -6.30 -3.42
N PRO A 61 17.40 -7.26 -4.06
CA PRO A 61 15.97 -7.44 -3.84
C PRO A 61 15.66 -7.67 -2.36
N ALA A 62 14.58 -7.07 -1.84
CA ALA A 62 14.10 -7.31 -0.49
C ALA A 62 12.99 -8.37 -0.52
N HIS A 63 13.09 -9.37 0.36
CA HIS A 63 12.09 -10.41 0.51
C HIS A 63 11.08 -10.02 1.58
N CYS A 64 9.80 -10.01 1.22
CA CYS A 64 8.71 -9.55 2.06
C CYS A 64 7.77 -10.72 2.35
N THR A 65 7.56 -11.03 3.63
CA THR A 65 6.54 -12.00 4.06
C THR A 65 5.75 -11.42 5.22
N ALA A 66 4.47 -11.77 5.29
CA ALA A 66 3.70 -11.51 6.50
C ALA A 66 2.62 -12.56 6.72
N TYR A 67 2.39 -12.81 8.01
CA TYR A 67 1.31 -13.62 8.53
C TYR A 67 0.49 -12.76 9.48
N LEU A 68 -0.61 -12.21 9.00
CA LEU A 68 -1.29 -11.09 9.65
C LEU A 68 -2.66 -11.50 10.14
N ASP A 69 -2.93 -11.22 11.41
CA ASP A 69 -4.26 -11.37 11.99
C ASP A 69 -5.18 -10.32 11.36
N ALA A 70 -5.80 -10.72 10.26
CA ALA A 70 -6.80 -9.91 9.59
C ALA A 70 -8.10 -10.14 10.34
N GLY A 71 -8.25 -9.38 11.43
CA GLY A 71 -9.33 -9.46 12.39
C GLY A 71 -10.64 -9.91 11.74
N PHE A 72 -11.21 -10.96 12.32
CA PHE A 72 -12.50 -11.51 11.92
C PHE A 72 -13.53 -10.38 11.74
N SER A 73 -14.03 -10.15 10.53
CA SER A 73 -15.35 -9.53 10.36
C SER A 73 -16.32 -10.68 10.11
N GLY A 74 -16.93 -11.15 11.20
CA GLY A 74 -17.94 -12.18 11.16
C GLY A 74 -19.11 -11.78 10.26
N ALA A 75 -19.64 -12.77 9.56
CA ALA A 75 -20.96 -12.78 8.92
C ALA A 75 -21.37 -11.47 8.23
N THR A 76 -20.95 -11.28 6.97
CA THR A 76 -21.92 -11.17 5.86
C THR A 76 -21.32 -10.98 4.46
N TRP A 77 -20.03 -10.72 4.27
CA TRP A 77 -19.51 -10.46 2.92
C TRP A 77 -18.11 -11.04 2.76
N LEU A 78 -17.95 -11.82 1.68
CA LEU A 78 -16.80 -12.53 1.11
C LEU A 78 -15.48 -12.33 1.85
N ALA A 79 -14.78 -13.41 2.16
CA ALA A 79 -13.47 -13.31 2.78
C ALA A 79 -12.60 -12.31 2.00
N TYR A 80 -12.15 -11.25 2.68
CA TYR A 80 -11.29 -10.23 2.10
C TYR A 80 -9.90 -10.39 2.70
N VAL A 81 -8.89 -10.01 1.93
CA VAL A 81 -7.53 -9.83 2.46
C VAL A 81 -7.46 -8.39 2.98
N TYR A 82 -8.24 -8.10 4.02
CA TYR A 82 -8.69 -6.75 4.37
C TYR A 82 -7.55 -5.75 4.44
N GLU A 83 -6.50 -6.08 5.20
CA GLU A 83 -5.35 -5.22 5.42
C GLU A 83 -4.10 -6.09 5.59
N GLY A 84 -3.04 -5.75 4.86
CA GLY A 84 -1.71 -6.30 5.05
C GLY A 84 -0.75 -5.17 5.37
N ALA A 85 0.07 -5.31 6.40
CA ALA A 85 1.23 -4.45 6.63
C ALA A 85 2.32 -5.31 7.27
N GLY A 86 3.52 -5.28 6.70
CA GLY A 86 4.64 -6.08 7.17
C GLY A 86 5.97 -5.42 6.89
N ASN A 87 7.02 -6.00 7.47
CA ASN A 87 8.40 -5.63 7.16
C ASN A 87 9.00 -6.69 6.24
N CYS A 88 9.89 -6.24 5.38
CA CYS A 88 10.73 -7.14 4.58
C CYS A 88 12.01 -7.45 5.36
N ASP A 89 12.85 -8.34 4.83
CA ASP A 89 14.23 -8.54 5.30
C ASP A 89 15.13 -7.29 5.18
N ASN A 90 14.58 -6.20 4.63
CA ASN A 90 15.16 -4.88 4.58
C ASN A 90 14.26 -3.84 5.27
N ALA A 91 14.77 -3.20 6.33
CA ALA A 91 14.03 -2.22 7.13
C ALA A 91 13.69 -0.92 6.38
N ALA A 92 14.32 -0.64 5.24
CA ALA A 92 13.97 0.48 4.38
C ALA A 92 12.73 0.22 3.51
N VAL A 93 12.23 -1.02 3.52
CA VAL A 93 11.08 -1.46 2.73
C VAL A 93 9.92 -1.78 3.66
N THR A 94 8.82 -1.05 3.49
CA THR A 94 7.54 -1.36 4.10
C THR A 94 6.48 -1.47 3.02
N TRP A 95 5.37 -2.13 3.34
CA TRP A 95 4.30 -2.32 2.37
C TRP A 95 2.95 -2.34 3.05
N THR A 96 1.91 -2.01 2.27
CA THR A 96 0.53 -2.23 2.67
C THR A 96 -0.29 -2.86 1.55
N PHE A 97 -1.30 -3.64 1.92
CA PHE A 97 -2.31 -4.16 1.00
C PHE A 97 -3.69 -3.84 1.57
N TYR A 98 -4.60 -3.34 0.74
CA TYR A 98 -5.95 -3.00 1.17
C TYR A 98 -6.97 -3.44 0.12
N GLN A 99 -7.91 -4.29 0.51
CA GLN A 99 -9.04 -4.66 -0.32
C GLN A 99 -10.33 -4.12 0.31
N PRO A 100 -11.13 -3.27 -0.39
CA PRO A 100 -12.42 -2.81 0.10
C PRO A 100 -13.39 -3.98 0.34
N THR A 101 -14.33 -3.78 1.25
CA THR A 101 -15.34 -4.78 1.63
C THR A 101 -16.50 -4.92 0.64
N THR A 102 -16.42 -4.25 -0.50
CA THR A 102 -17.44 -4.32 -1.55
C THR A 102 -17.11 -5.48 -2.48
N GLU A 103 -18.07 -6.39 -2.69
CA GLU A 103 -17.93 -7.54 -3.59
C GLU A 103 -17.48 -7.09 -4.99
N GLY A 104 -16.56 -7.86 -5.59
CA GLY A 104 -16.02 -7.54 -6.91
C GLY A 104 -15.12 -6.29 -6.95
N SER A 105 -14.67 -5.79 -5.80
CA SER A 105 -13.67 -4.72 -5.74
C SER A 105 -12.25 -5.25 -5.95
N GLY A 106 -11.43 -4.44 -6.62
CA GLY A 106 -9.98 -4.62 -6.65
C GLY A 106 -9.33 -4.29 -5.31
N ALA A 107 -8.01 -4.30 -5.27
CA ALA A 107 -7.24 -3.93 -4.08
C ALA A 107 -6.19 -2.87 -4.41
N THR A 108 -5.65 -2.22 -3.38
CA THR A 108 -4.54 -1.29 -3.47
C THR A 108 -3.33 -1.91 -2.77
N PHE A 109 -2.23 -2.04 -3.49
CA PHE A 109 -0.95 -2.51 -2.96
C PHE A 109 0.07 -1.37 -2.98
N ASN A 110 0.55 -0.97 -1.81
CA ASN A 110 1.57 0.07 -1.68
C ASN A 110 2.88 -0.55 -1.23
N VAL A 111 3.98 -0.07 -1.80
CA VAL A 111 5.33 -0.38 -1.33
C VAL A 111 6.06 0.93 -1.11
N THR A 112 6.67 1.09 0.05
CA THR A 112 7.51 2.24 0.37
C THR A 112 8.95 1.79 0.45
N VAL A 113 9.83 2.41 -0.33
CA VAL A 113 11.28 2.16 -0.31
C VAL A 113 11.98 3.46 0.04
N ASN A 114 12.78 3.46 1.11
CA ASN A 114 13.51 4.65 1.58
C ASN A 114 12.61 5.90 1.74
N GLY A 115 11.36 5.70 2.18
CA GLY A 115 10.37 6.77 2.36
C GLY A 115 9.60 7.20 1.10
N VAL A 116 9.88 6.61 -0.07
CA VAL A 116 9.16 6.88 -1.31
C VAL A 116 8.10 5.81 -1.53
N LYS A 117 6.82 6.21 -1.46
CA LYS A 117 5.67 5.32 -1.65
C LYS A 117 5.31 5.19 -3.12
N GLY A 118 5.26 3.95 -3.60
CA GLY A 118 4.69 3.57 -4.87
C GLY A 118 3.40 2.75 -4.69
N THR A 119 2.48 2.90 -5.63
CA THR A 119 1.13 2.30 -5.57
C THR A 119 0.84 1.45 -6.80
N TYR A 120 0.29 0.26 -6.58
CA TYR A 120 -0.25 -0.62 -7.62
C TYR A 120 -1.72 -0.91 -7.35
N ALA A 121 -2.56 -0.70 -8.35
CA ALA A 121 -3.96 -1.09 -8.32
C ALA A 121 -4.08 -2.55 -8.78
N VAL A 122 -4.52 -3.42 -7.87
CA VAL A 122 -4.83 -4.82 -8.16
C VAL A 122 -6.24 -4.90 -8.74
N PRO A 123 -6.43 -5.37 -9.99
CA PRO A 123 -7.75 -5.57 -10.57
C PRO A 123 -8.59 -6.56 -9.77
N ALA A 124 -9.91 -6.35 -9.73
CA ALA A 124 -10.84 -7.27 -9.07
C ALA A 124 -10.78 -8.69 -9.66
N GLY A 125 -10.61 -8.81 -10.97
CA GLY A 125 -10.52 -10.10 -11.66
C GLY A 125 -9.28 -10.93 -11.29
N ASP A 126 -8.28 -10.31 -10.66
CA ASP A 126 -7.06 -10.99 -10.18
C ASP A 126 -7.24 -11.53 -8.75
N ILE A 127 -8.42 -11.36 -8.14
CA ILE A 127 -8.75 -11.86 -6.82
C ILE A 127 -9.88 -12.85 -6.97
N THR A 128 -9.63 -14.10 -6.60
CA THR A 128 -10.61 -15.18 -6.64
C THR A 128 -11.09 -15.50 -5.24
N VAL A 129 -12.40 -15.61 -5.09
CA VAL A 129 -13.04 -16.15 -3.89
C VAL A 129 -13.59 -17.52 -4.26
N SER A 130 -13.03 -18.56 -3.65
CA SER A 130 -13.53 -19.92 -3.81
C SER A 130 -14.60 -20.17 -2.76
N LEU A 131 -15.83 -20.40 -3.21
CA LEU A 131 -16.90 -20.91 -2.35
C LEU A 131 -16.65 -22.41 -2.15
N ASN A 132 -16.12 -22.83 -1.00
CA ASN A 132 -15.64 -24.21 -0.79
C ASN A 132 -16.77 -25.26 -0.65
N SER A 133 -17.94 -25.06 -1.28
CA SER A 133 -19.12 -25.94 -1.19
C SER A 133 -19.58 -26.19 0.25
N GLU A 134 -19.16 -25.35 1.19
CA GLU A 134 -19.53 -25.45 2.59
C GLU A 134 -20.98 -24.98 2.80
N PRO A 135 -21.73 -25.58 3.73
CA PRO A 135 -23.11 -25.18 4.03
C PRO A 135 -23.22 -23.71 4.47
N ASN A 136 -22.13 -23.14 4.99
CA ASN A 136 -22.05 -21.78 5.46
C ASN A 136 -21.38 -20.89 4.39
N PRO A 137 -22.10 -19.91 3.81
CA PRO A 137 -21.53 -19.02 2.78
C PRO A 137 -20.46 -18.05 3.32
N PHE A 138 -20.19 -18.06 4.63
CA PHE A 138 -19.15 -17.25 5.28
C PHE A 138 -17.79 -17.94 5.33
N ASP A 139 -17.71 -19.17 4.83
CA ASP A 139 -16.57 -20.06 4.92
C ASP A 139 -15.89 -20.16 3.55
N ASN A 140 -15.24 -19.09 3.09
CA ASN A 140 -14.63 -19.02 1.76
C ASN A 140 -13.11 -18.87 1.80
N ASP A 141 -12.42 -19.58 0.91
CA ASP A 141 -10.99 -19.36 0.60
C ASP A 141 -10.84 -18.17 -0.35
N VAL A 142 -9.76 -17.40 -0.18
CA VAL A 142 -9.47 -16.23 -1.00
C VAL A 142 -8.03 -16.25 -1.42
N ALA A 143 -7.80 -15.99 -2.70
CA ALA A 143 -6.45 -15.92 -3.24
C ALA A 143 -6.33 -14.85 -4.31
N TYR A 144 -5.19 -14.18 -4.33
CA TYR A 144 -4.70 -13.50 -5.51
C TYR A 144 -4.28 -14.53 -6.56
N THR A 145 -4.83 -14.41 -7.76
CA THR A 145 -4.61 -15.30 -8.90
C THR A 145 -4.05 -14.58 -10.14
N GLY A 146 -3.88 -13.25 -10.05
CA GLY A 146 -3.30 -12.45 -11.12
C GLY A 146 -1.79 -12.65 -11.35
N PRO A 147 -1.16 -11.74 -12.12
CA PRO A 147 0.27 -11.78 -12.39
C PRO A 147 1.12 -11.79 -11.12
N LYS A 148 1.98 -12.81 -10.96
CA LYS A 148 2.94 -12.88 -9.85
C LYS A 148 4.09 -11.88 -9.99
N ALA A 149 4.21 -11.22 -11.13
CA ALA A 149 5.22 -10.20 -11.39
C ALA A 149 4.56 -8.99 -12.06
N PHE A 150 4.84 -7.80 -11.55
CA PHE A 150 4.33 -6.53 -12.05
C PHE A 150 5.24 -5.37 -11.60
N GLN A 151 5.09 -4.21 -12.25
CA GLN A 151 5.85 -3.01 -11.92
C GLN A 151 4.96 -1.97 -11.25
N ILE A 152 5.50 -1.34 -10.21
CA ILE A 152 4.96 -0.12 -9.62
C ILE A 152 5.62 1.07 -10.30
N THR A 153 4.81 1.88 -10.98
CA THR A 153 5.25 3.08 -11.69
C THR A 153 4.53 4.36 -11.23
N ASP A 154 3.52 4.22 -10.38
CA ASP A 154 2.80 5.34 -9.78
C ASP A 154 3.40 5.64 -8.40
N PHE A 155 3.86 6.88 -8.19
CA PHE A 155 4.59 7.32 -6.99
C PHE A 155 4.02 8.62 -6.45
N GLU A 156 3.92 8.71 -5.12
CA GLU A 156 3.50 9.96 -4.48
C GLU A 156 4.48 11.10 -4.74
N ALA A 157 3.94 12.30 -4.96
CA ALA A 157 4.66 13.50 -5.37
C ALA A 157 5.29 14.26 -4.21
#